data_AF-A0A6M4IWG3-F1
#
_entry.id   AF-A0A6M4IWG3-F1
#
_cell.length_a   1.000
_cell.length_b   1.000
_cell.length_c   1.000
_cell.angle_alpha   90.00
_cell.angle_beta   90.00
_cell.angle_gamma   90.00
#
_symmetry.space_group_name_H-M   'P 1'
#
loop_
_entity.id
_entity.type
_entity.pdbx_description
1 polymer ?
#
loop_
_entity_poly.entity_id
_entity_poly.type
_entity_poly.pdbx_seq_one_letter_code
_entity_poly.pdbx_strand_id
1 'polypeptide(L)'
;MKFTTALREPAFAARDGLASPNARALARDFLTMSQSEFSARFKGSAMKRAKRRGLARNAAVVLGNVGTREDVPVLEAALQHDELLVRDHATLALRQIMARSIA
;
A
#
# COMPACT_ATOMS: atom_id res chain seq x y z
N MET A 1 -29.71 -8.54 -18.32
CA MET A 1 -28.62 -9.06 -17.45
C MET A 1 -28.63 -8.28 -16.13
N LYS A 2 -28.85 -8.95 -14.99
CA LYS A 2 -28.90 -8.32 -13.66
C LYS A 2 -27.52 -8.42 -12.97
N PHE A 3 -26.57 -7.57 -13.38
CA PHE A 3 -25.28 -7.36 -12.68
C PHE A 3 -25.16 -5.96 -12.08
N THR A 4 -26.22 -5.15 -12.12
CA THR A 4 -26.21 -3.73 -11.72
C THR A 4 -26.58 -3.48 -10.26
N THR A 5 -26.96 -4.51 -9.52
CA THR A 5 -27.33 -4.36 -8.10
C THR A 5 -26.11 -4.63 -7.22
N ALA A 6 -25.81 -3.69 -6.32
CA ALA A 6 -24.73 -3.85 -5.35
C ALA A 6 -24.98 -5.09 -4.46
N LEU A 7 -24.04 -6.04 -4.49
CA LEU A 7 -24.07 -7.24 -3.66
C LEU A 7 -23.82 -6.87 -2.20
N ARG A 8 -24.72 -7.27 -1.30
CA ARG A 8 -24.61 -7.03 0.15
C ARG A 8 -24.61 -8.35 0.90
N GLU A 9 -23.52 -9.10 0.77
CA GLU A 9 -23.32 -10.31 1.58
C GLU A 9 -22.26 -10.04 2.66
N PRO A 10 -22.57 -10.30 3.95
CA PRO A 10 -21.61 -10.10 5.05
C PRO A 10 -20.30 -10.88 4.88
N ALA A 11 -20.31 -12.00 4.15
CA ALA A 11 -19.13 -12.79 3.83
C ALA A 11 -18.07 -12.00 3.01
N PHE A 12 -18.48 -10.94 2.30
CA PHE A 12 -17.59 -10.05 1.54
C PHE A 12 -17.28 -8.74 2.27
N ALA A 13 -17.70 -8.56 3.53
CA ALA A 13 -17.32 -7.39 4.30
C ALA A 13 -15.79 -7.28 4.44
N ALA A 14 -15.28 -6.05 4.39
CA ALA A 14 -13.85 -5.80 4.62
C ALA A 14 -13.48 -6.23 6.04
N ARG A 15 -12.36 -6.94 6.18
CA ARG A 15 -11.83 -7.32 7.50
C ARG A 15 -11.21 -6.11 8.18
N ASP A 16 -11.27 -6.06 9.51
CA ASP A 16 -10.78 -4.92 10.32
C ASP A 16 -9.33 -4.51 9.99
N GLY A 17 -8.47 -5.45 9.60
CA GLY A 17 -7.09 -5.19 9.18
C GLY A 17 -6.91 -4.42 7.86
N LEU A 18 -8.01 -4.02 7.19
CA LEU A 18 -8.05 -3.17 6.00
C LEU A 18 -8.81 -1.85 6.24
N ALA A 19 -9.25 -1.59 7.47
CA ALA A 19 -10.00 -0.39 7.84
C ALA A 19 -9.05 0.80 8.00
N SER A 20 -8.59 1.36 6.88
CA SER A 20 -7.89 2.64 6.84
C SER A 20 -8.84 3.74 6.38
N PRO A 21 -8.72 4.98 6.92
CA PRO A 21 -9.58 6.10 6.53
C PRO A 21 -9.44 6.49 5.05
N ASN A 22 -8.29 6.20 4.42
CA ASN A 22 -8.09 6.42 2.99
C ASN A 22 -6.92 5.58 2.42
N ALA A 23 -6.77 5.61 1.09
CA ALA A 23 -5.73 4.87 0.37
C ALA A 23 -4.30 5.31 0.72
N ARG A 24 -4.08 6.60 1.00
CA ARG A 24 -2.76 7.15 1.37
C ARG A 24 -2.31 6.59 2.72
N ALA A 25 -3.18 6.62 3.73
CA ALA A 25 -2.89 6.02 5.03
C ALA A 25 -2.64 4.51 4.93
N LEU A 26 -3.45 3.78 4.15
CA LEU A 26 -3.27 2.34 3.96
C LEU A 26 -1.93 2.01 3.28
N ALA A 27 -1.51 2.84 2.33
CA ALA A 27 -0.23 2.67 1.67
C ALA A 27 0.95 2.87 2.62
N ARG A 28 0.90 3.85 3.53
CA ARG A 28 1.95 4.02 4.57
C ARG A 28 2.05 2.78 5.46
N ASP A 29 0.91 2.26 5.89
CA ASP A 29 0.87 1.06 6.73
C ASP A 29 1.49 -0.14 6.02
N PHE A 30 1.18 -0.35 4.74
CA PHE A 30 1.73 -1.45 3.96
C PHE A 30 3.23 -1.30 3.67
N LEU A 31 3.71 -0.06 3.51
CA LEU A 31 5.12 0.20 3.21
C LEU A 31 6.02 0.02 4.45
N THR A 32 5.48 0.26 5.65
CA THR A 32 6.19 0.14 6.93
C THR A 32 6.05 -1.24 7.58
N MET A 33 5.13 -2.07 7.09
CA MET A 33 4.85 -3.38 7.68
C MET A 33 6.05 -4.33 7.58
N SER A 34 6.38 -4.95 8.70
CA SER A 34 7.35 -6.04 8.78
C SER A 34 6.78 -7.38 8.30
N GLN A 35 7.65 -8.37 8.11
CA GLN A 35 7.23 -9.71 7.68
C GLN A 35 6.40 -10.45 8.74
N SER A 36 6.67 -10.23 10.03
CA SER A 36 5.90 -10.83 11.12
C SER A 36 4.49 -10.23 11.20
N GLU A 37 4.37 -8.90 11.11
CA GLU A 37 3.09 -8.19 11.11
C GLU A 37 2.22 -8.59 9.91
N PHE A 38 2.81 -8.67 8.71
CA PHE A 38 2.11 -9.15 7.52
C PHE A 38 1.57 -10.58 7.72
N SER A 39 2.40 -11.47 8.24
CA SER A 39 2.04 -12.88 8.44
C SER A 39 0.91 -13.06 9.44
N ALA A 40 0.91 -12.27 10.51
CA ALA A 40 -0.12 -12.24 11.54
C ALA A 40 -1.42 -11.64 11.00
N ARG A 41 -1.36 -10.44 10.42
CA ARG A 41 -2.52 -9.67 9.94
C ARG A 41 -3.29 -10.37 8.82
N PHE A 42 -2.59 -11.06 7.92
CA PHE A 42 -3.22 -11.72 6.77
C PHE A 42 -3.31 -13.24 6.89
N LYS A 43 -3.22 -13.81 8.10
CA LYS A 43 -3.40 -15.25 8.31
C LYS A 43 -4.78 -15.70 7.80
N GLY A 44 -4.81 -16.76 6.98
CA GLY A 44 -6.06 -17.26 6.38
C GLY A 44 -6.69 -16.34 5.32
N SER A 45 -5.97 -15.31 4.86
CA SER A 45 -6.47 -14.37 3.85
C SER A 45 -5.84 -14.63 2.47
N ALA A 46 -6.64 -14.43 1.42
CA ALA A 46 -6.20 -14.40 0.03
C ALA A 46 -5.06 -13.38 -0.22
N MET A 47 -4.96 -12.34 0.60
CA MET A 47 -3.90 -11.33 0.56
C MET A 47 -2.50 -11.93 0.68
N LYS A 48 -2.34 -13.11 1.31
CA LYS A 48 -1.03 -13.79 1.38
C LYS A 48 -0.43 -14.13 0.01
N ARG A 49 -1.26 -14.27 -1.03
CA ARG A 49 -0.77 -14.50 -2.41
C ARG A 49 0.02 -13.33 -2.96
N ALA A 50 -0.31 -12.09 -2.55
CA ALA A 50 0.42 -10.89 -2.96
C ALA A 50 1.80 -10.78 -2.30
N LYS A 51 1.96 -11.37 -1.10
CA LYS A 51 3.15 -11.28 -0.24
C LYS A 51 3.44 -9.84 0.23
N ARG A 52 4.30 -9.70 1.25
CA ARG A 52 4.69 -8.39 1.79
C ARG A 52 5.30 -7.48 0.73
N ARG A 53 6.27 -8.00 -0.04
CA ARG A 53 6.91 -7.25 -1.13
C ARG A 53 5.91 -6.73 -2.18
N GLY A 54 4.86 -7.49 -2.47
CA GLY A 54 3.86 -7.12 -3.47
C GLY A 54 2.94 -6.01 -2.97
N LEU A 55 2.60 -6.03 -1.68
CA LEU A 55 1.87 -4.93 -1.05
C LEU A 55 2.74 -3.68 -0.92
N ALA A 56 3.98 -3.81 -0.46
CA ALA A 56 4.91 -2.70 -0.28
C ALA A 56 5.20 -1.98 -1.60
N ARG A 57 5.51 -2.70 -2.69
CA ARG A 57 5.73 -2.05 -4.01
C ARG A 57 4.49 -1.31 -4.50
N ASN A 58 3.29 -1.89 -4.33
CA ASN A 58 2.04 -1.27 -4.77
C ASN A 58 1.73 -0.05 -3.90
N ALA A 59 2.04 -0.11 -2.61
CA ALA A 59 1.91 1.02 -1.70
C ALA A 59 2.81 2.19 -2.11
N ALA A 60 4.06 1.92 -2.51
CA ALA A 60 4.93 2.96 -3.06
C ALA A 60 4.33 3.62 -4.32
N VAL A 61 3.74 2.84 -5.23
CA VAL A 61 3.00 3.38 -6.40
C VAL A 61 1.84 4.27 -5.97
N VAL A 62 1.03 3.82 -5.00
CA VAL A 62 -0.10 4.61 -4.49
C VAL A 62 0.40 5.93 -3.91
N LEU A 63 1.44 5.92 -3.08
CA LEU A 63 2.03 7.15 -2.54
C LEU A 63 2.63 8.04 -3.64
N GLY A 64 3.21 7.48 -4.70
CA GLY A 64 3.63 8.25 -5.86
C GLY A 64 2.47 8.95 -6.58
N ASN A 65 1.29 8.32 -6.63
CA ASN A 65 0.10 8.88 -7.28
C ASN A 65 -0.62 9.93 -6.43
N VAL A 66 -0.86 9.64 -5.15
CA VAL A 66 -1.74 10.46 -4.27
C VAL A 66 -1.00 11.11 -3.09
N GLY A 67 0.26 10.79 -2.89
CA GLY A 67 1.06 11.29 -1.77
C GLY A 67 1.47 12.75 -1.93
N THR A 68 1.84 13.34 -0.80
CA THR A 68 2.34 14.72 -0.67
C THR A 68 3.72 14.72 -0.02
N ARG A 69 4.30 15.90 0.21
CA ARG A 69 5.60 16.03 0.86
C ARG A 69 5.68 15.37 2.24
N GLU A 70 4.56 15.18 2.94
CA GLU A 70 4.55 14.50 4.24
C GLU A 70 4.82 12.98 4.12
N ASP A 71 4.75 12.40 2.91
CA ASP A 71 5.06 10.99 2.67
C ASP A 71 6.53 10.76 2.29
N VAL A 72 7.32 11.82 2.14
CA VAL A 72 8.74 11.70 1.79
C VAL A 72 9.51 10.85 2.82
N PRO A 73 9.36 11.05 4.15
CA PRO A 73 10.12 10.26 5.13
C PRO A 73 9.85 8.76 5.05
N VAL A 74 8.58 8.36 4.79
CA VAL A 74 8.24 6.92 4.69
C VAL A 74 8.78 6.31 3.40
N LEU A 75 8.82 7.07 2.31
CA LEU A 75 9.41 6.63 1.04
C LEU A 75 10.94 6.58 1.12
N GLU A 76 11.59 7.51 1.82
CA GLU A 76 13.03 7.47 2.08
C GLU A 76 13.43 6.25 2.91
N ALA A 77 12.66 5.94 3.95
CA ALA A 77 12.85 4.70 4.72
C ALA A 77 12.72 3.45 3.83
N ALA A 78 11.79 3.46 2.87
CA ALA A 78 11.59 2.37 1.93
C ALA A 78 12.75 2.17 0.93
N LEU A 79 13.66 3.13 0.78
CA LEU A 79 14.89 2.95 0.01
C LEU A 79 15.83 1.92 0.65
N GLN A 80 15.65 1.62 1.94
CA GLN A 80 16.41 0.60 2.68
C GLN A 80 15.68 -0.74 2.79
N HIS A 81 14.53 -0.91 2.12
CA HIS A 81 13.76 -2.15 2.16
C HIS A 81 14.60 -3.34 1.68
N ASP A 82 14.39 -4.55 2.18
CA ASP A 82 15.14 -5.78 1.79
C ASP A 82 14.95 -6.22 0.32
N GLU A 83 14.03 -5.61 -0.41
CA GLU A 83 13.63 -6.03 -1.75
C GLU A 83 13.92 -4.90 -2.74
N LEU A 84 14.80 -5.16 -3.72
CA LEU A 84 15.23 -4.15 -4.71
C LEU A 84 14.05 -3.48 -5.42
N LEU A 85 13.05 -4.27 -5.80
CA LEU A 85 11.87 -3.77 -6.51
C LEU A 85 11.09 -2.73 -5.68
N VAL A 86 11.05 -2.86 -4.35
CA VAL A 86 10.38 -1.87 -3.48
C VAL A 86 11.17 -0.56 -3.48
N ARG A 87 12.52 -0.62 -3.43
CA ARG A 87 13.40 0.55 -3.49
C ARG A 87 13.23 1.34 -4.78
N ASP A 88 13.14 0.64 -5.91
CA ASP A 88 12.93 1.27 -7.22
C ASP A 88 11.60 2.03 -7.27
N HIS A 89 10.52 1.42 -6.77
CA HIS A 89 9.21 2.06 -6.74
C HIS A 89 9.16 3.22 -5.74
N ALA A 90 9.87 3.14 -4.61
CA ALA A 90 9.99 4.25 -3.66
C ALA A 90 10.74 5.43 -4.30
N THR A 91 11.81 5.17 -5.04
CA THR A 91 12.55 6.19 -5.81
C THR A 91 11.65 6.87 -6.84
N LEU A 92 10.85 6.10 -7.58
CA LEU A 92 9.89 6.65 -8.54
C LEU A 92 8.83 7.52 -7.86
N ALA A 93 8.28 7.06 -6.74
CA ALA A 93 7.27 7.80 -5.98
C ALA A 93 7.81 9.14 -5.46
N LEU A 94 9.05 9.16 -4.93
CA LEU A 94 9.73 10.39 -4.51
C LEU A 94 9.83 11.39 -5.67
N ARG A 95 10.29 10.93 -6.84
CA ARG A 95 10.38 11.77 -8.05
C ARG A 95 9.03 12.38 -8.44
N GLN A 96 7.96 11.59 -8.39
CA GLN A 96 6.60 12.06 -8.72
C GLN A 96 6.11 13.12 -7.74
N ILE A 97 6.31 12.92 -6.43
CA ILE A 97 5.93 13.89 -5.40
C ILE A 97 6.70 15.21 -5.58
N MET A 98 8.02 15.11 -5.82
CA MET A 98 8.86 16.29 -6.04
C MET A 98 8.41 17.07 -7.28
N ALA A 99 8.21 16.38 -8.42
CA ALA A 99 7.78 17.00 -9.67
C ALA A 99 6.42 17.70 -9.54
N ARG A 100 5.45 17.07 -8.85
CA ARG A 100 4.13 17.67 -8.62
C ARG A 100 4.17 18.88 -7.69
N SER A 101 5.12 18.92 -6.76
CA SER A 101 5.25 20.05 -5.82
C SER A 101 5.90 21.29 -6.41
N ILE A 102 6.42 21.19 -7.64
CA ILE A 102 7.03 22.30 -8.40
C ILE A 102 6.01 22.88 -9.40
N ALA A 103 4.96 22.14 -9.75
CA ALA A 103 3.85 22.57 -10.59
C ALA A 103 2.74 23.25 -9.77
#